data_AF-A0A7S4EUI7-F1
#
_entry.id   AF-A0A7S4EUI7-F1
#
_cell.length_a   1.000
_cell.length_b   1.000
_cell.length_c   1.000
_cell.angle_alpha   90.00
_cell.angle_beta   90.00
_cell.angle_gamma   90.00
#
_symmetry.space_group_name_H-M   'P 1'
#
loop_
_entity.id
_entity.type
_entity.pdbx_description
1 polymer ?
#
loop_
_entity_poly.entity_id
_entity_poly.type
_entity_poly.pdbx_seq_one_letter_code
_entity_poly.pdbx_strand_id
1 'polypeptide(L)'
;RIEIQIEDLTTMAAQQEKIVVPRNFYLLDELERAEKGKTHMTISMGLARGDDVTLSDWQCTILGPDGTGVENRILSLLVSCGPDYPREPPSVCFQSRVNLSCVDNKGQVDPRKVNVLRLWNREQPGNIESVLQGLRKEFMAPAEKKKQQPADGQTYF
;
A
#
# COMPACT_ATOMS: atom_id res chain seq x y z
N ARG A 1 5.78 -52.40 -31.12
CA ARG A 1 4.48 -52.31 -30.43
C ARG A 1 4.68 -51.39 -29.23
N ILE A 2 4.25 -50.13 -29.40
CA ILE A 2 3.96 -49.14 -28.33
C ILE A 2 5.17 -48.68 -27.49
N GLU A 3 5.97 -47.76 -28.04
CA GLU A 3 6.70 -46.75 -27.24
C GLU A 3 5.92 -45.44 -27.39
N ILE A 4 4.92 -45.23 -26.53
CA ILE A 4 4.32 -43.91 -26.37
C ILE A 4 5.36 -43.08 -25.63
N GLN A 5 5.90 -42.06 -26.29
CA GLN A 5 6.91 -41.17 -25.75
C GLN A 5 6.47 -40.63 -24.39
N ILE A 6 7.23 -40.99 -23.35
CA ILE A 6 7.11 -40.47 -21.98
C ILE A 6 7.41 -38.95 -21.95
N GLU A 7 7.98 -38.41 -23.02
CA GLU A 7 8.29 -36.98 -23.20
C GLU A 7 7.03 -36.10 -23.38
N ASP A 8 5.91 -36.63 -23.88
CA ASP A 8 4.69 -35.85 -24.07
C ASP A 8 3.93 -35.57 -22.76
N LEU A 9 4.03 -36.45 -21.75
CA LEU A 9 3.36 -36.26 -20.46
C LEU A 9 4.06 -35.23 -19.56
N THR A 10 5.38 -35.08 -19.69
CA THR A 10 6.16 -34.12 -18.89
C THR A 10 5.95 -32.68 -19.38
N THR A 11 5.59 -32.50 -20.67
CA THR A 11 5.37 -31.18 -21.27
C THR A 11 4.00 -30.58 -20.91
N MET A 12 3.06 -31.38 -20.40
CA MET A 12 1.74 -30.92 -19.95
C MET A 12 1.71 -30.42 -18.50
N ALA A 13 2.81 -30.52 -17.74
CA ALA A 13 2.82 -30.27 -16.29
C ALA A 13 3.25 -28.85 -15.86
N ALA A 14 3.53 -27.92 -16.77
CA ALA A 14 4.05 -26.60 -16.39
C ALA A 14 3.59 -25.43 -17.27
N GLN A 15 2.30 -25.38 -17.60
CA GLN A 15 1.66 -24.11 -17.97
C GLN A 15 0.65 -23.78 -16.89
N GLN A 16 1.14 -23.27 -15.77
CA GLN A 16 0.30 -22.61 -14.78
C GLN A 16 -0.24 -21.35 -15.46
N GLU A 17 -1.48 -21.41 -15.97
CA GLU A 17 -2.17 -20.23 -16.48
C GLU A 17 -2.11 -19.15 -15.41
N LYS A 18 -1.37 -18.08 -15.69
CA LYS A 18 -1.26 -16.94 -14.78
C LYS A 18 -2.63 -16.25 -14.78
N ILE A 19 -3.48 -16.61 -13.82
CA ILE A 19 -4.78 -15.97 -13.61
C ILE A 19 -4.51 -14.49 -13.35
N VAL A 20 -4.86 -13.64 -14.32
CA VAL A 20 -4.75 -12.18 -14.18
C VAL A 20 -6.06 -11.68 -13.59
N VAL A 21 -6.03 -11.30 -12.31
CA VAL A 21 -7.17 -10.65 -11.65
C VAL A 21 -7.29 -9.21 -12.17
N PRO A 22 -8.46 -8.78 -12.69
CA PRO A 22 -8.64 -7.40 -13.12
C PRO A 22 -8.53 -6.43 -11.93
N ARG A 23 -8.02 -5.22 -12.20
CA ARG A 23 -7.81 -4.15 -11.20
C ARG A 23 -8.98 -3.97 -10.23
N ASN A 24 -10.19 -3.84 -10.76
CA ASN A 24 -11.37 -3.55 -9.93
C ASN A 24 -11.70 -4.70 -8.96
N PHE A 25 -11.50 -5.96 -9.36
CA PHE A 25 -11.71 -7.09 -8.45
C PHE A 25 -10.66 -7.10 -7.34
N TYR A 26 -9.41 -6.74 -7.65
CA TYR A 26 -8.37 -6.61 -6.64
C TYR A 26 -8.70 -5.51 -5.63
N LEU A 27 -9.13 -4.34 -6.10
CA LEU A 27 -9.53 -3.21 -5.24
C LEU A 27 -10.81 -3.49 -4.43
N LEU A 28 -11.77 -4.23 -4.99
CA LEU A 28 -12.96 -4.67 -4.26
C LEU A 28 -12.62 -5.64 -3.12
N ASP A 29 -11.69 -6.58 -3.34
CA ASP A 29 -11.20 -7.46 -2.25
C ASP A 29 -10.54 -6.65 -1.14
N GLU A 30 -9.72 -5.66 -1.48
CA GLU A 30 -9.12 -4.75 -0.50
C GLU A 30 -10.17 -3.95 0.28
N LEU A 31 -11.20 -3.44 -0.40
CA LEU A 31 -12.29 -2.68 0.23
C LEU A 31 -13.09 -3.57 1.19
N GLU A 32 -13.47 -4.77 0.74
CA GLU A 32 -14.21 -5.74 1.54
C GLU A 32 -13.44 -6.13 2.82
N ARG A 33 -12.13 -6.31 2.72
CA ARG A 33 -11.27 -6.60 3.87
C ARG A 33 -11.23 -5.44 4.85
N ALA A 34 -11.14 -4.21 4.36
CA ALA A 34 -11.13 -3.01 5.18
C ALA A 34 -12.46 -2.82 5.92
N GLU A 35 -13.60 -2.94 5.22
CA GLU A 35 -14.94 -2.79 5.81
C GLU A 35 -15.26 -3.88 6.84
N LYS A 36 -14.71 -5.09 6.64
CA LYS A 36 -14.85 -6.20 7.60
C LYS A 36 -13.89 -6.10 8.79
N GLY A 37 -13.05 -5.07 8.86
CA GLY A 37 -12.06 -4.90 9.93
C GLY A 37 -10.97 -5.99 9.92
N LYS A 38 -10.68 -6.56 8.74
CA LYS A 38 -9.65 -7.59 8.56
C LYS A 38 -8.26 -7.00 8.25
N THR A 39 -8.11 -5.68 8.30
CA THR A 39 -6.83 -4.99 8.18
C THR A 39 -6.11 -4.95 9.53
N HIS A 40 -4.81 -4.66 9.50
CA HIS A 40 -4.04 -4.42 10.71
C HIS A 40 -4.66 -3.32 11.59
N MET A 41 -4.69 -3.54 12.91
CA MET A 41 -5.41 -2.68 13.87
C MET A 41 -4.90 -1.23 13.97
N THR A 42 -3.67 -0.97 13.52
CA THR A 42 -3.05 0.37 13.59
C THR A 42 -3.26 1.20 12.33
N ILE A 43 -4.06 0.73 11.39
CA ILE A 43 -4.34 1.42 10.13
C ILE A 43 -5.83 1.31 9.82
N SER A 44 -6.34 2.28 9.08
CA SER A 44 -7.67 2.20 8.47
C SER A 44 -7.61 2.70 7.04
N MET A 45 -8.51 2.20 6.21
CA MET A 45 -8.63 2.60 4.82
C MET A 45 -10.07 2.46 4.34
N GLY A 46 -10.45 3.31 3.41
CA GLY A 46 -11.72 3.24 2.71
C GLY A 46 -11.69 4.19 1.51
N LEU A 47 -12.73 4.16 0.69
CA LEU A 47 -12.83 5.08 -0.43
C LEU A 47 -12.90 6.52 0.08
N ALA A 48 -12.15 7.43 -0.54
CA ALA A 48 -12.24 8.85 -0.26
C ALA A 48 -13.63 9.39 -0.64
N ARG A 49 -14.27 8.76 -1.63
CA ARG A 49 -15.60 9.06 -2.12
C ARG A 49 -16.41 7.78 -2.28
N GLY A 50 -17.52 7.66 -1.55
CA GLY A 50 -18.36 6.46 -1.59
C GLY A 50 -19.09 6.22 -2.92
N ASP A 51 -19.17 7.24 -3.78
CA ASP A 51 -19.74 7.16 -5.13
C ASP A 51 -18.70 6.85 -6.21
N ASP A 52 -17.42 6.69 -5.85
CA ASP A 52 -16.36 6.38 -6.81
C ASP A 52 -16.38 4.90 -7.23
N VAL A 53 -17.04 4.64 -8.37
CA VAL A 53 -17.07 3.32 -9.01
C VAL A 53 -15.71 2.86 -9.55
N THR A 54 -14.74 3.78 -9.68
CA THR A 54 -13.40 3.46 -10.19
C THR A 54 -12.47 2.97 -9.09
N LEU A 55 -12.85 3.12 -7.81
CA LEU A 55 -12.08 2.69 -6.64
C LEU A 55 -10.65 3.27 -6.64
N SER A 56 -10.50 4.51 -7.13
CA SER A 56 -9.18 5.08 -7.42
C SER A 56 -8.60 5.78 -6.21
N ASP A 57 -9.39 6.58 -5.50
CA ASP A 57 -8.89 7.39 -4.39
C ASP A 57 -9.38 6.86 -3.04
N TRP A 58 -8.42 6.65 -2.15
CA TRP A 58 -8.62 6.05 -0.84
C TRP A 58 -8.21 7.03 0.26
N GLN A 59 -9.10 7.21 1.22
CA GLN A 59 -8.80 7.89 2.47
C GLN A 59 -8.24 6.86 3.45
N CYS A 60 -7.04 7.11 3.96
CA CYS A 60 -6.34 6.20 4.84
C CYS A 60 -5.86 6.89 6.10
N THR A 61 -5.72 6.13 7.19
CA THR A 61 -5.07 6.60 8.41
C THR A 61 -4.04 5.61 8.91
N ILE A 62 -3.00 6.14 9.56
CA ILE A 62 -1.98 5.37 10.28
C ILE A 62 -1.96 5.88 11.72
N LEU A 63 -2.11 4.97 12.68
CA LEU A 63 -1.80 5.24 14.08
C LEU A 63 -0.28 5.23 14.26
N GLY A 64 0.24 6.38 14.68
CA GLY A 64 1.67 6.58 14.85
C GLY A 64 2.29 5.58 15.83
N PRO A 65 3.45 4.99 15.50
CA PRO A 65 4.06 3.94 16.32
C PRO A 65 4.60 4.45 17.65
N ASP A 66 4.54 3.59 18.66
CA ASP A 66 5.05 3.83 20.01
C ASP A 66 6.54 4.18 20.03
N GLY A 67 6.94 5.11 20.89
CA GLY A 67 8.33 5.56 21.01
C GLY A 67 8.83 6.35 19.80
N THR A 68 7.93 7.02 19.07
CA THR A 68 8.26 7.92 17.96
C THR A 68 7.63 9.30 18.17
N GLY A 69 8.12 10.32 17.45
CA GLY A 69 7.57 11.68 17.58
C GLY A 69 6.11 11.84 17.14
N VAL A 70 5.52 10.81 16.52
CA VAL A 70 4.11 10.75 16.11
C VAL A 70 3.29 9.76 16.93
N GLU A 71 3.83 9.24 18.05
CA GLU A 71 3.12 8.33 18.95
C GLU A 71 1.74 8.88 19.36
N ASN A 72 0.74 8.00 19.37
CA ASN A 72 -0.67 8.31 19.66
C ASN A 72 -1.35 9.31 18.71
N ARG A 73 -0.72 9.67 17.58
CA ARG A 73 -1.34 10.52 16.56
C ARG A 73 -2.02 9.69 15.48
N ILE A 74 -3.17 10.18 15.01
CA ILE A 74 -3.84 9.65 13.83
C ILE A 74 -3.36 10.47 12.62
N LEU A 75 -2.56 9.84 11.78
CA LEU A 75 -2.01 10.47 10.57
C LEU A 75 -2.91 10.15 9.39
N SER A 76 -3.49 11.19 8.78
CA SER A 76 -4.34 11.06 7.59
C SER A 76 -3.52 11.18 6.32
N LEU A 77 -3.83 10.35 5.33
CA LEU A 77 -3.20 10.35 4.02
C LEU A 77 -4.19 9.89 2.93
N LEU A 78 -3.93 10.35 1.72
CA LEU A 78 -4.61 9.92 0.51
C LEU A 78 -3.73 8.92 -0.25
N VAL A 79 -4.35 7.82 -0.67
CA VAL A 79 -3.72 6.83 -1.56
C VAL A 79 -4.50 6.81 -2.86
N SER A 80 -3.81 7.02 -3.99
CA SER A 80 -4.44 6.99 -5.31
C SER A 80 -3.90 5.82 -6.12
N CYS A 81 -4.78 4.87 -6.41
CA CYS A 81 -4.54 3.67 -7.20
C CYS A 81 -4.75 3.99 -8.68
N GLY A 82 -3.66 4.16 -9.43
CA GLY A 82 -3.70 4.45 -10.87
C GLY A 82 -4.35 3.33 -11.72
N PRO A 83 -4.52 3.55 -13.03
CA PRO A 83 -5.16 2.59 -13.94
C PRO A 83 -4.42 1.24 -14.02
N ASP A 84 -3.10 1.25 -13.80
CA ASP A 84 -2.25 0.06 -13.82
C ASP A 84 -2.10 -0.60 -12.45
N TYR A 85 -2.77 -0.12 -11.40
CA TYR A 85 -2.80 -0.83 -10.12
C TYR A 85 -3.48 -2.21 -10.27
N PRO A 86 -3.01 -3.30 -9.64
CA PRO A 86 -1.86 -3.39 -8.73
C PRO A 86 -0.53 -3.74 -9.43
N ARG A 87 -0.46 -3.69 -10.77
CA ARG A 87 0.80 -3.91 -11.52
C ARG A 87 1.83 -2.82 -11.23
N GLU A 88 1.37 -1.60 -11.00
CA GLU A 88 2.17 -0.46 -10.52
C GLU A 88 1.73 -0.06 -9.11
N PRO A 89 2.66 0.44 -8.27
CA PRO A 89 2.33 0.88 -6.93
C PRO A 89 1.40 2.09 -6.94
N PRO A 90 0.58 2.29 -5.88
CA PRO A 90 -0.23 3.48 -5.78
C PRO A 90 0.63 4.70 -5.44
N SER A 91 0.11 5.89 -5.72
CA SER A 91 0.70 7.14 -5.23
C SER A 91 0.16 7.47 -3.85
N VAL A 92 0.99 8.08 -2.99
CA VAL A 92 0.62 8.37 -1.60
C VAL A 92 0.96 9.79 -1.23
N CYS A 93 0.03 10.49 -0.61
CA CYS A 93 0.20 11.86 -0.12
C CYS A 93 -0.33 11.99 1.31
N PHE A 94 0.51 12.41 2.24
CA PHE A 94 0.10 12.76 3.59
C PHE A 94 -0.73 14.04 3.60
N GLN A 95 -1.88 13.99 4.28
CA GLN A 95 -2.66 15.18 4.61
C GLN A 95 -2.15 15.77 5.94
N SER A 96 -1.91 14.91 6.93
CA SER A 96 -1.29 15.31 8.20
C SER A 96 0.19 15.66 8.00
N ARG A 97 0.63 16.77 8.58
CA ARG A 97 2.00 17.24 8.45
C ARG A 97 2.96 16.36 9.25
N VAL A 98 3.95 15.81 8.56
CA VAL A 98 4.94 14.87 9.11
C VAL A 98 6.35 15.26 8.69
N ASN A 99 7.32 15.02 9.57
CA ASN A 99 8.73 15.16 9.25
C ASN A 99 9.34 13.77 9.00
N LEU A 100 9.33 13.35 7.74
CA LEU A 100 9.89 12.08 7.27
C LEU A 100 10.80 12.33 6.06
N SER A 101 11.93 11.62 5.94
CA SER A 101 12.83 11.78 4.78
C SER A 101 12.23 11.31 3.45
N CYS A 102 11.21 10.45 3.49
CA CYS A 102 10.48 9.96 2.33
C CYS A 102 9.32 10.87 1.91
N VAL A 103 9.03 11.95 2.64
CA VAL A 103 7.91 12.86 2.37
C VAL A 103 8.44 14.24 2.02
N ASP A 104 7.90 14.85 0.97
CA ASP A 104 8.27 16.20 0.56
C ASP A 104 7.48 17.30 1.30
N ASN A 105 7.71 18.56 0.94
CA ASN A 105 7.05 19.70 1.58
C ASN A 105 5.56 19.86 1.24
N LYS A 106 5.02 19.04 0.34
CA LYS A 106 3.60 18.99 -0.04
C LYS A 106 2.91 17.72 0.47
N GLY A 107 3.61 16.90 1.25
CA GLY A 107 3.09 15.63 1.76
C GLY A 107 3.26 14.45 0.80
N GLN A 108 3.82 14.65 -0.39
CA GLN A 108 3.99 13.58 -1.36
C GLN A 108 5.09 12.61 -0.92
N VAL A 109 4.78 11.31 -0.95
CA VAL A 109 5.73 10.24 -0.65
C VAL A 109 6.60 9.95 -1.89
N ASP A 110 7.92 9.90 -1.72
CA ASP A 110 8.86 9.41 -2.73
C ASP A 110 8.90 7.87 -2.71
N PRO A 111 8.40 7.19 -3.76
CA PRO A 111 8.32 5.72 -3.78
C PRO A 111 9.70 5.05 -3.72
N ARG A 112 10.77 5.75 -4.10
CA ARG A 112 12.14 5.21 -4.08
C ARG A 112 12.70 5.09 -2.67
N LYS A 113 12.12 5.79 -1.70
CA LYS A 113 12.59 5.83 -0.31
C LYS A 113 11.82 4.89 0.62
N VAL A 114 10.73 4.29 0.16
CA VAL A 114 9.91 3.36 0.94
C VAL A 114 10.05 1.97 0.35
N ASN A 115 10.53 1.00 1.14
CA ASN A 115 10.89 -0.32 0.61
C ASN A 115 9.73 -1.04 -0.10
N VAL A 116 8.51 -0.96 0.42
CA VAL A 116 7.33 -1.62 -0.18
C VAL A 116 6.98 -1.03 -1.55
N LEU A 117 7.16 0.28 -1.74
CA LEU A 117 6.93 0.95 -3.03
C LEU A 117 8.08 0.72 -4.00
N ARG A 118 9.33 0.75 -3.50
CA ARG A 118 10.54 0.54 -4.31
C ARG A 118 10.65 -0.88 -4.88
N LEU A 119 10.23 -1.87 -4.11
CA LEU A 119 10.31 -3.30 -4.47
C LEU A 119 9.00 -3.83 -5.05
N TRP A 120 8.10 -2.94 -5.52
CA TRP A 120 6.83 -3.33 -6.08
C TRP A 120 7.03 -4.26 -7.29
N ASN A 121 6.49 -5.47 -7.21
CA ASN A 121 6.67 -6.50 -8.23
C ASN A 121 5.32 -6.84 -8.91
N ARG A 122 5.37 -7.07 -10.22
CA ARG A 122 4.21 -7.49 -11.04
C ARG A 122 3.76 -8.94 -10.77
N GLU A 123 4.62 -9.77 -10.21
CA GLU A 123 4.31 -11.20 -9.98
C GLU A 123 3.65 -11.47 -8.63
N GLN A 124 4.02 -10.71 -7.61
CA GLN A 124 3.36 -10.69 -6.30
C GLN A 124 3.16 -9.24 -5.88
N PRO A 125 2.15 -8.56 -6.47
CA PRO A 125 1.92 -7.16 -6.17
C PRO A 125 1.45 -7.01 -4.71
N GLY A 126 1.94 -5.95 -4.07
CA GLY A 126 1.46 -5.57 -2.75
C GLY A 126 0.03 -5.03 -2.81
N ASN A 127 -0.46 -4.62 -1.64
CA ASN A 127 -1.77 -4.00 -1.47
C ASN A 127 -1.66 -2.68 -0.69
N ILE A 128 -2.72 -1.89 -0.62
CA ILE A 128 -2.76 -0.62 0.13
C ILE A 128 -2.36 -0.88 1.59
N GLU A 129 -2.79 -2.00 2.17
CA GLU A 129 -2.47 -2.37 3.55
C GLU A 129 -0.96 -2.45 3.79
N SER A 130 -0.25 -3.13 2.89
CA SER A 130 1.20 -3.27 2.92
C SER A 130 1.91 -1.92 2.76
N VAL A 131 1.35 -0.99 1.98
CA VAL A 131 1.86 0.37 1.81
C VAL A 131 1.75 1.16 3.11
N LEU A 132 0.58 1.13 3.77
CA LEU A 132 0.38 1.82 5.04
C LEU A 132 1.28 1.25 6.15
N GLN A 133 1.41 -0.09 6.23
CA GLN A 133 2.33 -0.73 7.16
C GLN A 133 3.79 -0.40 6.87
N GLY A 134 4.17 -0.33 5.58
CA GLY A 134 5.50 0.10 5.15
C GLY A 134 5.82 1.51 5.60
N LEU A 135 4.92 2.46 5.36
CA LEU A 135 5.05 3.85 5.82
C LEU A 135 5.12 3.96 7.34
N ARG A 136 4.31 3.18 8.07
CA ARG A 136 4.38 3.13 9.53
C ARG A 136 5.77 2.69 10.02
N LYS A 137 6.42 1.74 9.33
CA LYS A 137 7.77 1.29 9.67
C LYS A 137 8.84 2.37 9.43
N GLU A 138 8.64 3.26 8.46
CA GLU A 138 9.60 4.36 8.21
C GLU A 138 9.72 5.30 9.42
N PHE A 139 8.64 5.58 10.15
CA PHE A 139 8.70 6.34 11.41
C PHE A 139 9.55 5.67 12.49
N MET A 140 9.71 4.35 12.42
CA MET A 140 10.50 3.58 13.38
C MET A 140 12.00 3.51 13.00
N ALA A 141 12.39 4.01 11.83
CA ALA A 141 13.78 4.04 11.43
C ALA A 141 14.62 4.90 12.40
N PRO A 142 15.83 4.47 12.81
CA PRO A 142 16.62 5.19 13.81
C PRO A 142 16.89 6.67 13.48
N ALA A 143 17.03 6.99 12.18
CA ALA A 143 17.23 8.35 11.70
C ALA A 143 15.95 9.21 11.77
N GLU A 144 14.78 8.59 11.67
CA GLU A 144 13.48 9.27 11.67
C GLU A 144 12.93 9.44 13.09
N LYS A 145 13.13 8.44 13.97
CA LYS A 145 12.68 8.49 15.38
C LYS A 145 13.16 9.72 16.15
N LYS A 146 14.35 10.23 15.81
CA LYS A 146 14.97 11.38 16.48
C LYS A 146 14.53 12.74 15.92
N LYS A 147 13.78 12.76 14.81
CA LYS A 147 13.36 14.01 14.19
C LYS A 147 12.23 14.65 14.99
N GLN A 148 12.35 15.96 15.20
CA GLN A 148 11.25 16.75 15.74
C GLN A 148 10.10 16.77 14.74
N GLN A 149 8.92 16.38 15.21
CA GLN A 149 7.70 16.37 14.41
C GLN A 149 6.98 17.73 14.53
N PRO A 150 6.21 18.13 13.51
CA PRO A 150 5.29 19.26 13.60
C PRO A 150 4.29 19.09 14.76
N ALA A 151 3.58 20.15 15.14
CA ALA A 151 2.50 20.04 16.12
C ALA A 151 1.40 19.11 15.59
N ASP A 152 0.71 18.42 16.50
CA ASP A 152 -0.41 17.56 16.12
C ASP A 152 -1.56 18.38 15.51
N GLY A 153 -2.29 17.77 14.58
CA GLY A 153 -3.38 18.41 13.84
C GLY A 153 -2.96 19.37 12.72
N GLN A 154 -1.65 19.63 12.51
CA GLN A 154 -1.21 20.39 11.34
C GLN A 154 -1.42 19.59 10.06
N THR A 155 -1.85 20.27 8.99
CA THR A 155 -2.08 19.68 7.66
C THR A 155 -1.22 20.36 6.59
N TYR A 156 -1.05 19.69 5.44
CA TYR A 156 -0.42 20.29 4.25
C TYR A 156 -1.38 21.17 3.44
N PHE A 157 -2.69 20.99 3.62
CA PHE A 157 -3.78 21.69 2.94
C PHE A 157 -4.75 22.30 3.95
#